data_AF-A0A1I7VGI8-F1
#
_entry.id   AF-A0A1I7VGI8-F1
#
_cell.length_a   1.000
_cell.length_b   1.000
_cell.length_c   1.000
_cell.angle_alpha   90.00
_cell.angle_beta   90.00
_cell.angle_gamma   90.00
#
_symmetry.space_group_name_H-M   'P 1'
#
loop_
_entity.id
_entity.type
_entity.pdbx_description
1 polymer ?
#
loop_
_entity_poly.entity_id
_entity_poly.type
_entity_poly.pdbx_seq_one_letter_code
_entity_poly.pdbx_strand_id
1 'polypeptide(L)'
;MAEIENGSAKCINCRVLLIRLVRIVAWFLAFEIILHFIHVHAVLAISPALFNTLNEYELASISYVNGKLFYIKYLLIFGIPSWFALADGMKPPAGPVCISRISKYSQMWRSFDRGLYIFLKKQLYMPVSGDPSSKYFSLRRFAALGTVFLFVLAWHGISSNYFYWVLLNSLEISIEWFGVSVSKTAFYSKIRNFLGPRGERRLIAFLMITTAVPGIFGVFFFLSRKEIGIIIFKRLFINLVGTVMQFTLNLPNRSLYYYAIFAHFIVLGYCFNHVCLELEKYYTVKQVSGDEVKRKIL
;
A
#
# COMPACT_ATOMS: atom_id res chain seq x y z
N MET A 1 -7.42 -19.56 24.81
CA MET A 1 -7.80 -19.81 26.21
C MET A 1 -7.33 -21.19 26.69
N ALA A 2 -7.46 -22.26 25.92
CA ALA A 2 -6.97 -23.60 26.32
C ALA A 2 -5.45 -23.74 26.53
N GLU A 3 -4.61 -22.87 25.98
CA GLU A 3 -3.14 -22.90 26.23
C GLU A 3 -2.72 -22.24 27.55
N ILE A 4 -3.61 -21.52 28.25
CA ILE A 4 -3.32 -20.89 29.55
C ILE A 4 -3.52 -21.89 30.71
N GLU A 5 -4.34 -22.93 30.52
CA GLU A 5 -4.66 -23.93 31.56
C GLU A 5 -3.58 -25.01 31.73
N ASN A 6 -2.74 -25.25 30.72
CA ASN A 6 -1.60 -26.16 30.84
C ASN A 6 -0.35 -25.35 31.21
N GLY A 7 -0.09 -25.21 32.52
CA GLY A 7 0.97 -24.41 33.17
C GLY A 7 2.44 -24.66 32.77
N SER A 8 2.72 -24.90 31.48
CA SER A 8 4.04 -24.74 30.89
C SER A 8 4.23 -23.25 30.60
N ALA A 9 4.80 -22.52 31.56
CA ALA A 9 5.32 -21.18 31.32
C ALA A 9 6.38 -21.29 30.21
N LYS A 10 5.98 -20.95 28.99
CA LYS A 10 6.88 -20.97 27.85
C LYS A 10 8.03 -20.01 28.14
N CYS A 11 9.26 -20.52 28.24
CA CYS A 11 10.43 -19.70 28.54
C CYS A 11 10.50 -18.50 27.57
N ILE A 12 10.23 -17.32 28.12
CA ILE A 12 10.21 -16.07 27.37
C ILE A 12 11.67 -15.73 27.05
N ASN A 13 11.96 -15.51 25.77
CA ASN A 13 13.30 -15.14 25.35
C ASN A 13 13.54 -13.64 25.64
N CYS A 14 14.09 -13.34 26.82
CA CYS A 14 14.37 -11.96 27.27
C CYS A 14 15.23 -11.18 26.28
N ARG A 15 16.16 -11.83 25.59
CA ARG A 15 16.97 -11.19 24.54
C ARG A 15 16.11 -10.70 23.38
N VAL A 16 15.14 -11.51 22.93
CA VAL A 16 14.21 -11.11 21.85
C VAL A 16 13.32 -9.95 22.29
N LEU A 17 12.81 -9.99 23.53
CA LEU A 17 12.02 -8.88 24.09
C LEU A 17 12.84 -7.59 24.16
N LEU A 18 14.06 -7.64 24.67
CA LEU A 18 14.95 -6.48 24.78
C LEU A 18 15.26 -5.88 23.41
N ILE A 19 15.61 -6.71 22.42
CA ILE A 19 15.88 -6.25 21.05
C ILE A 19 14.66 -5.54 20.44
N ARG A 20 13.45 -6.09 20.67
CA ARG A 20 12.21 -5.47 20.19
C ARG A 20 11.92 -4.15 20.90
N LEU A 21 12.15 -4.09 22.21
CA LEU A 21 11.97 -2.87 22.99
C LEU A 21 12.91 -1.76 22.51
N VAL A 22 14.21 -2.06 22.40
CA VAL A 22 15.21 -1.11 21.89
C VAL A 22 14.84 -0.63 20.50
N ARG A 23 14.33 -1.51 19.64
CA ARG A 23 13.85 -1.12 18.31
C ARG A 23 12.66 -0.17 18.38
N ILE A 24 11.67 -0.41 19.25
CA ILE A 24 10.52 0.47 19.43
C ILE A 24 10.97 1.84 19.93
N VAL A 25 11.83 1.88 20.95
CA VAL A 25 12.39 3.12 21.49
C VAL A 25 13.18 3.88 20.42
N ALA A 26 14.02 3.20 19.64
CA ALA A 26 14.78 3.82 18.56
C ALA A 26 13.86 4.43 17.49
N TRP A 27 12.80 3.73 17.08
CA TRP A 27 11.82 4.28 16.13
C TRP A 27 10.98 5.42 16.72
N PHE A 28 10.71 5.39 18.02
CA PHE A 28 10.03 6.49 18.71
C PHE A 28 10.90 7.74 18.70
N LEU A 29 12.16 7.63 19.10
CA LEU A 29 13.11 8.75 19.05
C LEU A 29 13.29 9.28 17.62
N ALA A 30 13.42 8.39 16.63
CA ALA A 30 13.50 8.79 15.23
C ALA A 30 12.23 9.53 14.76
N PHE A 31 11.05 9.06 15.19
CA PHE A 31 9.78 9.71 14.87
C PHE A 31 9.71 11.14 15.46
N GLU A 32 10.05 11.30 16.75
CA GLU A 32 10.08 12.61 17.42
C GLU A 32 11.11 13.55 16.80
N ILE A 33 12.32 13.06 16.49
CA ILE A 33 13.37 13.86 15.82
C ILE A 33 12.87 14.33 14.45
N ILE A 34 12.27 13.44 13.64
CA ILE A 34 11.76 13.84 12.32
C ILE A 34 10.66 14.88 12.47
N LEU A 35 9.74 14.72 13.42
CA LEU A 35 8.67 15.70 13.65
C LEU A 35 9.19 17.05 14.17
N HIS A 36 10.28 17.06 14.94
CA HIS A 36 10.92 18.28 15.42
C HIS A 36 11.53 19.12 14.29
N PHE A 37 12.10 18.48 13.28
CA PHE A 37 12.73 19.18 12.15
C PHE A 37 11.78 19.35 10.95
N ILE A 38 10.89 18.40 10.71
CA ILE A 38 10.02 18.34 9.52
C ILE A 38 8.55 18.44 9.96
N HIS A 39 8.05 19.67 9.93
CA HIS A 39 6.70 20.03 10.35
C HIS A 39 5.63 19.69 9.29
N VAL A 40 5.63 18.47 8.75
CA VAL A 40 4.75 18.08 7.64
C VAL A 40 3.26 18.32 7.93
N HIS A 41 2.85 18.09 9.18
CA HIS A 41 1.46 18.26 9.60
C HIS A 41 1.05 19.74 9.62
N ALA A 42 1.97 20.64 9.98
CA ALA A 42 1.72 22.08 9.91
C ALA A 42 1.57 22.53 8.46
N VAL A 43 2.42 22.03 7.55
CA VAL A 43 2.33 22.32 6.11
C VAL A 43 1.00 21.84 5.53
N LEU A 44 0.50 20.67 5.92
CA LEU A 44 -0.81 20.16 5.48
C LEU A 44 -2.01 20.90 6.10
N ALA A 45 -1.79 21.64 7.20
CA ALA A 45 -2.79 22.43 7.89
C ALA A 45 -2.93 23.87 7.36
N ILE A 46 -1.98 24.37 6.56
CA ILE A 46 -2.04 25.73 5.98
C ILE A 46 -3.26 25.93 5.06
N SER A 47 -3.54 27.18 4.68
CA SER A 47 -4.67 27.46 3.78
C SER A 47 -4.49 26.75 2.42
N PRO A 48 -5.56 26.21 1.82
CA PRO A 48 -5.46 25.57 0.50
C PRO A 48 -4.90 26.49 -0.59
N ALA A 49 -5.15 27.80 -0.48
CA ALA A 49 -4.60 28.80 -1.39
C ALA A 49 -3.07 28.85 -1.31
N LEU A 50 -2.51 28.88 -0.09
CA LEU A 50 -1.06 28.87 0.11
C LEU A 50 -0.46 27.51 -0.27
N PHE A 51 -1.12 26.40 0.09
CA PHE A 51 -0.64 25.08 -0.30
C PHE A 51 -0.58 24.89 -1.83
N ASN A 52 -1.47 25.55 -2.57
CA ASN A 52 -1.49 25.49 -4.03
C ASN A 52 -0.36 26.30 -4.70
N THR A 53 0.41 27.12 -3.98
CA THR A 53 1.57 27.83 -4.55
C THR A 53 2.82 26.97 -4.65
N LEU A 54 2.87 25.85 -3.93
CA LEU A 54 3.96 24.89 -3.96
C LEU A 54 4.16 24.33 -5.38
N ASN A 55 5.37 23.94 -5.76
CA ASN A 55 5.60 23.24 -7.02
C ASN A 55 5.28 21.74 -6.92
N GLU A 56 5.27 21.04 -8.05
CA GLU A 56 4.89 19.62 -8.14
C GLU A 56 5.80 18.70 -7.33
N TYR A 57 7.10 19.00 -7.28
CA TYR A 57 8.06 18.21 -6.51
C TYR A 57 7.88 18.42 -5.00
N GLU A 58 7.58 19.64 -4.57
CA GLU A 58 7.25 19.95 -3.18
C GLU A 58 5.99 19.20 -2.75
N LEU A 59 4.92 19.27 -3.56
CA LEU A 59 3.67 18.55 -3.31
C LEU A 59 3.92 17.04 -3.18
N ALA A 60 4.67 16.44 -4.12
CA ALA A 60 5.00 15.03 -4.09
C ALA A 60 5.82 14.65 -2.84
N SER A 61 6.82 15.47 -2.49
CA SER A 61 7.72 15.24 -1.36
C SER A 61 7.00 15.33 -0.03
N ILE A 62 6.19 16.38 0.19
CA ILE A 62 5.38 16.56 1.39
C ILE A 62 4.42 15.37 1.57
N SER A 63 3.74 14.98 0.48
CA SER A 63 2.79 13.87 0.50
C SER A 63 3.47 12.54 0.83
N TYR A 64 4.66 12.29 0.27
CA TYR A 64 5.45 11.10 0.55
C TYR A 64 5.96 11.07 2.00
N VAL A 65 6.49 12.18 2.51
CA VAL A 65 6.96 12.30 3.90
C VAL A 65 5.81 12.08 4.87
N ASN A 66 4.62 12.62 4.59
CA ASN A 66 3.43 12.39 5.41
C ASN A 66 3.06 10.90 5.45
N GLY A 67 3.07 10.21 4.30
CA GLY A 67 2.89 8.76 4.24
C GLY A 67 3.94 7.98 5.03
N LYS A 68 5.19 8.43 5.02
CA LYS A 68 6.28 7.82 5.80
C LYS A 68 6.12 8.00 7.30
N LEU A 69 5.74 9.20 7.74
CA LEU A 69 5.45 9.46 9.14
C LEU A 69 4.24 8.66 9.60
N PHE A 70 3.21 8.53 8.77
CA PHE A 70 2.08 7.62 9.04
C PHE A 70 2.54 6.17 9.22
N TYR A 71 3.42 5.67 8.35
CA TYR A 71 3.99 4.33 8.51
C TYR A 71 4.76 4.15 9.83
N ILE A 72 5.65 5.09 10.19
CA ILE A 72 6.45 5.00 11.43
C ILE A 72 5.53 5.08 12.66
N LYS A 73 4.53 5.96 12.64
CA LYS A 73 3.50 6.04 13.68
C LYS A 73 2.83 4.68 13.89
N TYR A 74 2.44 3.99 12.83
CA TYR A 74 1.79 2.68 12.93
C TYR A 74 2.76 1.55 13.31
N LEU A 75 4.05 1.68 12.97
CA LEU A 75 5.08 0.78 13.49
C LEU A 75 5.14 0.82 15.03
N LEU A 76 4.96 2.01 15.63
CA LEU A 76 4.93 2.21 17.07
C LEU A 76 3.59 1.75 17.68
N ILE A 77 2.46 2.20 17.11
CA ILE A 77 1.12 1.83 17.59
C ILE A 77 0.91 0.32 17.58
N PHE A 78 1.42 -0.39 16.57
CA PHE A 78 1.35 -1.85 16.54
C PHE A 78 2.46 -2.52 17.35
N GLY A 79 3.64 -1.89 17.42
CA GLY A 79 4.82 -2.43 18.08
C GLY A 79 4.66 -2.55 19.60
N ILE A 80 4.12 -1.53 20.25
CA ILE A 80 3.94 -1.47 21.72
C ILE A 80 3.03 -2.62 22.23
N PRO A 81 1.77 -2.77 21.79
CA PRO A 81 0.92 -3.87 22.24
C PRO A 81 1.45 -5.24 21.81
N SER A 82 2.13 -5.33 20.66
CA SER A 82 2.81 -6.58 20.26
C SER A 82 3.97 -6.94 21.19
N TRP A 83 4.63 -5.96 21.80
CA TRP A 83 5.68 -6.23 22.77
C TRP A 83 5.10 -6.79 24.06
N PHE A 84 4.03 -6.18 24.60
CA PHE A 84 3.32 -6.68 25.78
C PHE A 84 2.75 -8.08 25.55
N ALA A 85 2.05 -8.31 24.43
CA ALA A 85 1.53 -9.63 24.10
C ALA A 85 2.64 -10.70 24.03
N LEU A 86 3.83 -10.34 23.53
CA LEU A 86 4.97 -11.26 23.53
C LEU A 86 5.53 -11.52 24.93
N ALA A 87 5.52 -10.50 25.80
CA ALA A 87 5.90 -10.64 27.21
C ALA A 87 4.92 -11.55 27.97
N ASP A 88 3.64 -11.55 27.59
CA ASP A 88 2.62 -12.45 28.13
C ASP A 88 2.65 -13.86 27.49
N GLY A 89 3.67 -14.18 26.69
CA GLY A 89 3.81 -15.48 26.01
C GLY A 89 2.92 -15.69 24.78
N MET A 90 2.19 -14.66 24.34
CA MET A 90 1.35 -14.72 23.14
C MET A 90 2.17 -14.56 21.85
N LYS A 91 1.55 -14.86 20.71
CA LYS A 91 2.13 -14.69 19.36
C LYS A 91 1.38 -13.59 18.60
N PRO A 92 1.75 -12.31 18.77
CA PRO A 92 1.10 -11.23 18.05
C PRO A 92 1.39 -11.32 16.54
N PRO A 93 0.49 -10.79 15.67
CA PRO A 93 0.76 -10.64 14.25
C PRO A 93 2.05 -9.84 14.00
N ALA A 94 2.71 -10.09 12.85
CA ALA A 94 3.86 -9.28 12.46
C ALA A 94 3.45 -7.83 12.18
N GLY A 95 4.33 -6.88 12.51
CA GLY A 95 4.11 -5.46 12.25
C GLY A 95 4.00 -5.10 10.76
N PRO A 96 3.75 -3.81 10.48
CA PRO A 96 3.48 -3.33 9.14
C PRO A 96 4.75 -3.42 8.28
N VAL A 97 4.61 -3.90 7.05
CA VAL A 97 5.71 -3.86 6.07
C VAL A 97 5.91 -2.42 5.59
N CYS A 98 7.16 -2.03 5.33
CA CYS A 98 7.49 -0.70 4.80
C CYS A 98 6.69 -0.39 3.53
N ILE A 99 6.00 0.75 3.53
CA ILE A 99 5.17 1.20 2.41
C ILE A 99 5.97 1.40 1.11
N SER A 100 7.26 1.75 1.20
CA SER A 100 8.14 1.89 0.02
C SER A 100 8.73 0.57 -0.46
N ARG A 101 8.18 -0.55 -0.02
CA ARG A 101 8.57 -1.88 -0.49
C ARG A 101 7.41 -2.62 -1.17
N ILE A 102 6.23 -2.01 -1.24
CA ILE A 102 5.03 -2.66 -1.77
C ILE A 102 4.47 -1.81 -2.90
N SER A 103 4.37 -2.41 -4.09
CA SER A 103 3.69 -1.83 -5.25
C SER A 103 2.40 -2.55 -5.65
N LYS A 104 2.09 -3.68 -4.99
CA LYS A 104 0.80 -4.40 -5.09
C LYS A 104 -0.06 -4.08 -3.88
N TYR A 105 -1.18 -3.40 -4.02
CA TYR A 105 -2.02 -3.11 -2.86
C TYR A 105 -2.77 -4.31 -2.33
N SER A 106 -3.03 -5.36 -3.11
CA SER A 106 -3.51 -6.59 -2.48
C SER A 106 -2.52 -7.07 -1.41
N GLN A 107 -1.22 -6.85 -1.59
CA GLN A 107 -0.20 -7.08 -0.56
C GLN A 107 -0.18 -5.98 0.51
N MET A 108 -0.38 -4.71 0.16
CA MET A 108 -0.49 -3.60 1.12
C MET A 108 -1.58 -3.87 2.16
N TRP A 109 -2.81 -4.16 1.69
CA TRP A 109 -3.95 -4.49 2.55
C TRP A 109 -3.68 -5.71 3.44
N ARG A 110 -2.96 -6.72 2.94
CA ARG A 110 -2.56 -7.92 3.71
C ARG A 110 -1.49 -7.68 4.77
N SER A 111 -0.64 -6.66 4.58
CA SER A 111 0.65 -6.58 5.26
C SER A 111 0.86 -5.30 6.07
N PHE A 112 0.00 -4.29 5.90
CA PHE A 112 0.05 -3.07 6.68
C PHE A 112 -0.65 -3.28 8.03
N ASP A 113 -1.99 -3.40 8.03
CA ASP A 113 -2.76 -3.78 9.22
C ASP A 113 -3.28 -5.21 9.08
N ARG A 114 -2.53 -6.15 9.66
CA ARG A 114 -2.88 -7.58 9.60
C ARG A 114 -4.11 -7.91 10.42
N GLY A 115 -4.34 -7.20 11.52
CA GLY A 115 -5.50 -7.43 12.39
C GLY A 115 -6.78 -7.07 11.64
N LEU A 116 -6.83 -5.85 11.10
CA LEU A 116 -7.92 -5.37 10.26
C LEU A 116 -8.13 -6.29 9.06
N TYR A 117 -7.07 -6.65 8.33
CA TYR A 117 -7.19 -7.54 7.17
C TYR A 117 -7.83 -8.89 7.52
N ILE A 118 -7.40 -9.51 8.63
CA ILE A 118 -7.96 -10.80 9.07
C ILE A 118 -9.43 -10.66 9.41
N PHE A 119 -9.81 -9.57 10.10
CA PHE A 119 -11.20 -9.26 10.40
C PHE A 119 -12.02 -9.08 9.12
N LEU A 120 -11.63 -8.17 8.22
CA LEU A 120 -12.33 -7.91 6.96
C LEU A 120 -12.47 -9.19 6.12
N LYS A 121 -11.40 -9.99 6.03
CA LYS A 121 -11.42 -11.25 5.29
C LYS A 121 -12.41 -12.26 5.89
N LYS A 122 -12.33 -12.50 7.20
CA LYS A 122 -13.10 -13.57 7.87
C LYS A 122 -14.56 -13.20 8.11
N GLN A 123 -14.82 -11.95 8.47
CA GLN A 123 -16.13 -11.50 8.92
C GLN A 123 -16.97 -10.89 7.80
N LEU A 124 -16.34 -10.36 6.74
CA LEU A 124 -17.06 -9.69 5.66
C LEU A 124 -16.85 -10.39 4.32
N TYR A 125 -15.60 -10.48 3.86
CA TYR A 125 -15.32 -10.96 2.51
C TYR A 125 -15.74 -12.41 2.29
N MET A 126 -15.28 -13.34 3.12
CA MET A 126 -15.57 -14.77 2.94
C MET A 126 -17.08 -15.07 3.06
N PRO A 127 -17.80 -14.59 4.09
CA PRO A 127 -19.24 -14.81 4.21
C PRO A 127 -20.05 -14.31 3.01
N VAL A 128 -19.70 -13.13 2.47
CA VAL A 128 -20.41 -12.56 1.31
C VAL A 128 -20.01 -13.26 0.00
N SER A 129 -18.74 -13.61 -0.17
CA SER A 129 -18.26 -14.28 -1.38
C SER A 129 -18.84 -15.70 -1.54
N GLY A 130 -19.11 -16.37 -0.41
CA GLY A 130 -19.65 -17.73 -0.37
C GLY A 130 -18.73 -18.78 -1.00
N ASP A 131 -19.32 -19.88 -1.44
CA ASP A 131 -18.60 -21.02 -2.01
C ASP A 131 -17.93 -20.69 -3.38
N PRO A 132 -16.60 -20.90 -3.50
CA PRO A 132 -15.86 -20.77 -4.76
C PRO A 132 -16.36 -21.61 -5.94
N SER A 133 -17.06 -22.74 -5.68
CA SER A 133 -17.56 -23.61 -6.74
C SER A 133 -18.88 -23.11 -7.37
N SER A 134 -19.51 -22.10 -6.77
CA SER A 134 -20.78 -21.55 -7.25
C SER A 134 -20.63 -20.84 -8.60
N LYS A 135 -21.59 -21.04 -9.51
CA LYS A 135 -21.70 -20.27 -10.76
C LYS A 135 -21.74 -18.76 -10.53
N TYR A 136 -22.27 -18.30 -9.38
CA TYR A 136 -22.38 -16.89 -9.03
C TYR A 136 -21.14 -16.33 -8.30
N PHE A 137 -20.09 -17.13 -8.12
CA PHE A 137 -18.93 -16.76 -7.32
C PHE A 137 -18.29 -15.45 -7.80
N SER A 138 -18.13 -15.25 -9.12
CA SER A 138 -17.53 -14.01 -9.64
C SER A 138 -18.35 -12.77 -9.25
N LEU A 139 -19.68 -12.81 -9.35
CA LEU A 139 -20.54 -11.71 -8.95
C LEU A 139 -20.48 -11.49 -7.42
N ARG A 140 -20.55 -12.57 -6.64
CA ARG A 140 -20.44 -12.51 -5.17
C ARG A 140 -19.10 -11.97 -4.69
N ARG A 141 -18.01 -12.18 -5.45
CA ARG A 141 -16.70 -11.58 -5.14
C ARG A 141 -16.71 -10.06 -5.29
N PHE A 142 -17.35 -9.51 -6.33
CA PHE A 142 -17.50 -8.07 -6.46
C PHE A 142 -18.41 -7.49 -5.38
N ALA A 143 -19.50 -8.18 -5.05
CA ALA A 143 -20.36 -7.81 -3.92
C ALA A 143 -19.57 -7.81 -2.60
N ALA A 144 -18.77 -8.84 -2.34
CA ALA A 144 -17.92 -8.94 -1.16
C ALA A 144 -16.88 -7.81 -1.09
N LEU A 145 -16.25 -7.46 -2.22
CA LEU A 145 -15.34 -6.32 -2.29
C LEU A 145 -16.06 -5.02 -1.93
N GLY A 146 -17.25 -4.81 -2.49
CA GLY A 146 -18.11 -3.67 -2.17
C GLY A 146 -18.48 -3.61 -0.69
N THR A 147 -18.92 -4.73 -0.10
CA THR A 147 -19.25 -4.81 1.33
C THR A 147 -18.04 -4.47 2.21
N VAL A 148 -16.86 -5.00 1.90
CA VAL A 148 -15.63 -4.70 2.65
C VAL A 148 -15.32 -3.21 2.61
N PHE A 149 -15.33 -2.59 1.42
CA PHE A 149 -14.99 -1.17 1.28
C PHE A 149 -16.07 -0.23 1.84
N LEU A 150 -17.35 -0.61 1.76
CA LEU A 150 -18.44 0.10 2.45
C LEU A 150 -18.27 0.06 3.96
N PHE A 151 -17.90 -1.10 4.52
CA PHE A 151 -17.60 -1.20 5.96
C PHE A 151 -16.40 -0.32 6.34
N VAL A 152 -15.32 -0.34 5.55
CA VAL A 152 -14.15 0.52 5.78
C VAL A 152 -14.54 2.00 5.74
N LEU A 153 -15.37 2.41 4.78
CA LEU A 153 -15.89 3.78 4.72
C LEU A 153 -16.73 4.13 5.96
N ALA A 154 -17.64 3.25 6.38
CA ALA A 154 -18.46 3.46 7.56
C ALA A 154 -17.62 3.57 8.84
N TRP A 155 -16.56 2.75 8.97
CA TRP A 155 -15.64 2.76 10.11
C TRP A 155 -14.83 4.06 10.21
N HIS A 156 -14.30 4.55 9.08
CA HIS A 156 -13.49 5.77 9.05
C HIS A 156 -14.34 7.05 9.05
N GLY A 157 -15.59 6.97 8.64
CA GLY A 157 -16.53 8.09 8.52
C GLY A 157 -16.80 8.49 7.07
N ILE A 158 -17.89 9.22 6.87
CA ILE A 158 -18.46 9.52 5.53
C ILE A 158 -17.94 10.88 5.00
N SER A 159 -16.82 11.39 5.51
CA SER A 159 -16.23 12.61 4.96
C SER A 159 -15.69 12.37 3.55
N SER A 160 -15.71 13.39 2.69
CA SER A 160 -15.41 13.23 1.26
C SER A 160 -13.99 12.68 0.99
N ASN A 161 -13.02 13.00 1.85
CA ASN A 161 -11.65 12.50 1.72
C ASN A 161 -11.58 10.97 1.90
N TYR A 162 -12.33 10.39 2.83
CA TYR A 162 -12.41 8.94 2.98
C TYR A 162 -13.17 8.27 1.83
N PHE A 163 -14.17 8.93 1.27
CA PHE A 163 -14.84 8.45 0.06
C PHE A 163 -13.86 8.33 -1.12
N TYR A 164 -13.07 9.36 -1.41
CA TYR A 164 -12.06 9.31 -2.48
C TYR A 164 -11.00 8.23 -2.21
N TRP A 165 -10.54 8.11 -0.97
CA TRP A 165 -9.59 7.07 -0.58
C TRP A 165 -10.12 5.66 -0.86
N VAL A 166 -11.35 5.36 -0.42
CA VAL A 166 -12.01 4.06 -0.63
C VAL A 166 -12.26 3.80 -2.11
N LEU A 167 -12.72 4.80 -2.86
CA LEU A 167 -12.95 4.70 -4.31
C LEU A 167 -11.66 4.32 -5.05
N LEU A 168 -10.56 5.03 -4.77
CA LEU A 168 -9.28 4.79 -5.42
C LEU A 168 -8.67 3.44 -5.04
N ASN A 169 -8.82 3.00 -3.79
CA ASN A 169 -8.39 1.65 -3.38
C ASN A 169 -9.25 0.54 -4.02
N SER A 170 -10.55 0.77 -4.18
CA SER A 170 -11.45 -0.17 -4.87
C SER A 170 -11.10 -0.29 -6.35
N LEU A 171 -10.82 0.86 -7.00
CA LEU A 171 -10.38 0.92 -8.39
C LEU A 171 -9.07 0.14 -8.57
N GLU A 172 -8.10 0.35 -7.70
CA GLU A 172 -6.82 -0.36 -7.77
C GLU A 172 -6.98 -1.88 -7.70
N ILE A 173 -7.70 -2.40 -6.71
CA ILE A 173 -7.90 -3.85 -6.57
C ILE A 173 -8.59 -4.41 -7.82
N SER A 174 -9.49 -3.63 -8.42
CA SER A 174 -10.13 -3.99 -9.70
C SER A 174 -9.13 -4.04 -10.85
N ILE A 175 -8.18 -3.09 -10.94
CA ILE A 175 -7.09 -3.09 -11.93
C ILE A 175 -6.18 -4.31 -11.71
N GLU A 176 -5.83 -4.66 -10.46
CA GLU A 176 -5.04 -5.86 -10.18
C GLU A 176 -5.77 -7.13 -10.64
N TRP A 177 -7.07 -7.25 -10.37
CA TRP A 177 -7.88 -8.40 -10.82
C TRP A 177 -8.00 -8.47 -12.34
N PHE A 178 -8.12 -7.32 -12.99
CA PHE A 178 -8.09 -7.23 -14.44
C PHE A 178 -6.74 -7.69 -14.99
N GLY A 179 -5.62 -7.23 -14.43
CA GLY A 179 -4.28 -7.65 -14.82
C GLY A 179 -4.07 -9.16 -14.67
N VAL A 180 -4.55 -9.76 -13.56
CA VAL A 180 -4.54 -11.21 -13.37
C VAL A 180 -5.39 -11.92 -14.43
N SER A 181 -6.54 -11.35 -14.81
CA SER A 181 -7.41 -11.93 -15.84
C SER A 181 -6.75 -11.89 -17.23
N VAL A 182 -6.14 -10.75 -17.59
CA VAL A 182 -5.37 -10.60 -18.83
C VAL A 182 -4.19 -11.59 -18.87
N SER A 183 -3.49 -11.79 -17.76
CA SER A 183 -2.34 -12.70 -17.68
C SER A 183 -2.67 -14.16 -18.03
N LYS A 184 -3.95 -14.55 -17.94
CA LYS A 184 -4.44 -15.90 -18.26
C LYS A 184 -4.83 -16.08 -19.73
N THR A 185 -4.81 -15.02 -20.53
CA THR A 185 -5.24 -15.06 -21.93
C THR A 185 -4.15 -15.60 -22.86
N ALA A 186 -4.55 -16.23 -23.97
CA ALA A 186 -3.63 -16.65 -25.02
C ALA A 186 -2.89 -15.46 -25.66
N PHE A 187 -3.54 -14.29 -25.70
CA PHE A 187 -2.93 -13.05 -26.17
C PHE A 187 -1.72 -12.64 -25.31
N TYR A 188 -1.86 -12.64 -23.99
CA TYR A 188 -0.75 -12.35 -23.09
C TYR A 188 0.38 -13.37 -23.22
N SER A 189 0.06 -14.66 -23.40
CA SER A 189 1.06 -15.71 -23.66
C SER A 189 1.89 -15.42 -24.92
N LYS A 190 1.27 -14.97 -26.02
CA LYS A 190 1.99 -14.55 -27.23
C LYS A 190 2.94 -13.37 -26.96
N ILE A 191 2.47 -12.35 -26.24
CA ILE A 191 3.30 -11.19 -25.85
C ILE A 191 4.49 -11.65 -25.00
N ARG A 192 4.24 -12.47 -23.99
CA ARG A 192 5.26 -13.01 -23.09
C ARG A 192 6.34 -13.78 -23.86
N ASN A 193 5.95 -14.64 -24.79
CA ASN A 193 6.88 -15.41 -25.60
C ASN A 193 7.73 -14.52 -26.52
N PHE A 194 7.12 -13.48 -27.09
CA PHE A 194 7.83 -12.50 -27.92
C PHE A 194 8.84 -11.65 -27.12
N LEU A 195 8.45 -11.17 -25.94
CA LEU A 195 9.28 -10.30 -25.10
C LEU A 195 10.36 -11.06 -24.31
N GLY A 196 10.17 -12.35 -24.10
CA GLY A 196 10.98 -13.17 -23.20
C GLY A 196 10.89 -12.74 -21.72
N PRO A 197 11.59 -13.44 -20.81
CA PRO A 197 11.46 -13.20 -19.36
C PRO A 197 11.84 -11.78 -18.90
N ARG A 198 12.88 -11.21 -19.53
CA ARG A 198 13.34 -9.84 -19.21
C ARG A 198 12.35 -8.79 -19.70
N GLY A 199 11.85 -8.94 -20.93
CA GLY A 199 10.86 -8.02 -21.50
C GLY A 199 9.52 -8.11 -20.78
N GLU A 200 9.08 -9.32 -20.40
CA GLU A 200 7.89 -9.54 -19.55
C GLU A 200 8.00 -8.78 -18.23
N ARG A 201 9.14 -8.87 -17.54
CA ARG A 201 9.36 -8.14 -16.29
C ARG A 201 9.27 -6.62 -16.49
N ARG A 202 9.88 -6.08 -17.56
CA ARG A 202 9.83 -4.65 -17.87
C ARG A 202 8.40 -4.19 -18.17
N LEU A 203 7.66 -4.98 -18.93
CA LEU A 203 6.25 -4.72 -19.22
C LEU A 203 5.42 -4.70 -17.93
N ILE A 204 5.57 -5.71 -17.06
CA ILE A 204 4.86 -5.76 -15.77
C ILE A 204 5.22 -4.54 -14.91
N ALA A 205 6.50 -4.21 -14.77
CA ALA A 205 6.93 -3.07 -13.96
C ALA A 205 6.32 -1.74 -14.44
N PHE A 206 6.19 -1.56 -15.76
CA PHE A 206 5.53 -0.41 -16.35
C PHE A 206 4.02 -0.43 -16.10
N LEU A 207 3.34 -1.55 -16.37
CA LEU A 207 1.90 -1.69 -16.14
C LEU A 207 1.51 -1.51 -14.67
N MET A 208 2.37 -1.92 -13.74
CA MET A 208 2.16 -1.71 -12.30
C MET A 208 2.13 -0.24 -11.87
N ILE A 209 2.53 0.71 -12.73
CA ILE A 209 2.30 2.14 -12.47
C ILE A 209 0.79 2.41 -12.41
N THR A 210 0.02 1.78 -13.29
CA THR A 210 -1.45 1.94 -13.32
C THR A 210 -2.15 1.41 -12.08
N THR A 211 -1.57 0.41 -11.40
CA THR A 211 -2.08 -0.08 -10.11
C THR A 211 -1.60 0.79 -8.95
N ALA A 212 -0.31 1.17 -8.93
CA ALA A 212 0.26 1.93 -7.82
C ALA A 212 -0.31 3.36 -7.70
N VAL A 213 -0.64 4.00 -8.83
CA VAL A 213 -1.09 5.40 -8.86
C VAL A 213 -2.38 5.63 -8.07
N PRO A 214 -3.51 4.90 -8.32
CA PRO A 214 -4.71 5.06 -7.51
C PRO A 214 -4.46 4.82 -6.02
N GLY A 215 -3.66 3.81 -5.67
CA GLY A 215 -3.30 3.53 -4.29
C GLY A 215 -2.58 4.71 -3.61
N ILE A 216 -1.57 5.28 -4.26
CA ILE A 216 -0.78 6.41 -3.74
C ILE A 216 -1.69 7.63 -3.51
N PHE A 217 -2.48 8.00 -4.51
CA PHE A 217 -3.40 9.13 -4.39
C PHE A 217 -4.52 8.87 -3.37
N GLY A 218 -4.99 7.62 -3.27
CA GLY A 218 -5.91 7.21 -2.23
C GLY A 218 -5.34 7.49 -0.84
N VAL A 219 -4.08 7.13 -0.60
CA VAL A 219 -3.41 7.42 0.68
C VAL A 219 -3.26 8.93 0.90
N PHE A 220 -2.98 9.72 -0.14
CA PHE A 220 -2.92 11.18 0.01
C PHE A 220 -4.27 11.78 0.43
N PHE A 221 -5.39 11.29 -0.11
CA PHE A 221 -6.72 11.67 0.38
C PHE A 221 -6.97 11.19 1.82
N PHE A 222 -6.55 9.98 2.16
CA PHE A 222 -6.71 9.45 3.52
C PHE A 222 -5.97 10.28 4.57
N LEU A 223 -4.76 10.74 4.26
CA LEU A 223 -3.87 11.43 5.18
C LEU A 223 -3.96 12.96 5.13
N SER A 224 -4.87 13.52 4.33
CA SER A 224 -5.01 14.97 4.19
C SER A 224 -6.48 15.42 4.24
N ARG A 225 -6.68 16.72 4.36
CA ARG A 225 -8.00 17.34 4.20
C ARG A 225 -8.43 17.25 2.74
N LYS A 226 -9.74 17.26 2.51
CA LYS A 226 -10.36 17.15 1.17
C LYS A 226 -9.71 18.10 0.17
N GLU A 227 -9.58 19.37 0.53
CA GLU A 227 -9.08 20.44 -0.35
C GLU A 227 -7.63 20.18 -0.74
N ILE A 228 -6.80 19.79 0.23
CA ILE A 228 -5.39 19.46 0.04
C ILE A 228 -5.24 18.23 -0.86
N GLY A 229 -6.00 17.15 -0.57
CA GLY A 229 -6.00 15.95 -1.40
C GLY A 229 -6.43 16.23 -2.85
N ILE A 230 -7.44 17.10 -3.05
CA ILE A 230 -7.86 17.54 -4.39
C ILE A 230 -6.74 18.30 -5.11
N ILE A 231 -6.04 19.22 -4.43
CA ILE A 231 -4.92 19.96 -5.04
C ILE A 231 -3.83 18.98 -5.49
N ILE A 232 -3.42 18.06 -4.61
CA ILE A 232 -2.39 17.06 -4.90
C ILE A 232 -2.82 16.19 -6.09
N PHE A 233 -4.04 15.66 -6.07
CA PHE A 233 -4.56 14.80 -7.14
C PHE A 233 -4.67 15.55 -8.48
N LYS A 234 -5.21 16.77 -8.48
CA LYS A 234 -5.32 17.57 -9.70
C LYS A 234 -3.95 17.86 -10.30
N ARG A 235 -3.00 18.31 -9.49
CA ARG A 235 -1.70 18.78 -10.00
C ARG A 235 -0.75 17.65 -10.35
N LEU A 236 -0.69 16.60 -9.54
CA LEU A 236 0.26 15.49 -9.75
C LEU A 236 -0.31 14.36 -10.61
N PHE A 237 -1.61 14.36 -10.91
CA PHE A 237 -2.21 13.37 -11.79
C PHE A 237 -2.95 14.00 -12.97
N ILE A 238 -4.07 14.69 -12.72
CA ILE A 238 -4.95 15.17 -13.80
C ILE A 238 -4.23 16.12 -14.76
N ASN A 239 -3.51 17.11 -14.23
CA ASN A 239 -2.81 18.10 -15.05
C ASN A 239 -1.65 17.47 -15.84
N LEU A 240 -0.88 16.57 -15.22
CA LEU A 240 0.23 15.91 -15.89
C LEU A 240 -0.25 14.97 -17.00
N VAL A 241 -1.27 14.14 -16.72
CA VAL A 241 -1.89 13.26 -17.72
C VAL A 241 -2.56 14.08 -18.82
N GLY A 242 -3.29 15.14 -18.46
CA GLY A 242 -3.95 16.04 -19.39
C GLY A 242 -2.96 16.73 -20.33
N THR A 243 -1.78 17.14 -19.83
CA THR A 243 -0.72 17.74 -20.65
C THR A 243 -0.21 16.75 -21.70
N VAL A 244 -0.04 15.48 -21.34
CA VAL A 244 0.33 14.42 -22.31
C VAL A 244 -0.76 14.19 -23.35
N MET A 245 -2.04 14.20 -22.94
CA MET A 245 -3.15 14.08 -23.89
C MET A 245 -3.20 15.26 -24.87
N GLN A 246 -2.93 16.48 -24.40
CA GLN A 246 -2.86 17.67 -25.25
C GLN A 246 -1.73 17.59 -26.28
N PHE A 247 -0.59 16.97 -25.94
CA PHE A 247 0.48 16.68 -26.89
C PHE A 247 0.00 15.74 -28.00
N THR A 248 -0.61 14.62 -27.63
CA THR A 248 -1.16 13.64 -28.58
C THR A 248 -2.22 14.26 -29.49
N LEU A 249 -2.96 15.25 -28.98
CA LEU A 249 -4.02 15.97 -29.70
C LEU A 249 -3.54 17.29 -30.35
N ASN A 250 -2.24 17.58 -30.32
CA ASN A 250 -1.61 18.74 -30.96
C ASN A 250 -2.18 20.13 -30.55
N LEU A 251 -2.53 20.32 -29.27
CA LEU A 251 -3.14 21.57 -28.76
C LEU A 251 -2.09 22.68 -28.41
N PRO A 252 -2.47 23.98 -28.46
CA PRO A 252 -1.51 25.10 -28.52
C PRO A 252 -0.92 25.60 -27.18
N ASN A 253 -0.99 24.86 -26.08
CA ASN A 253 -0.41 25.29 -24.79
C ASN A 253 0.62 24.28 -24.28
N ARG A 254 1.89 24.46 -24.67
CA ARG A 254 2.97 23.48 -24.44
C ARG A 254 3.98 24.01 -23.44
N SER A 255 3.91 23.54 -22.19
CA SER A 255 4.98 23.79 -21.22
C SER A 255 5.85 22.55 -21.06
N LEU A 256 7.09 22.63 -21.57
CA LEU A 256 8.12 21.57 -21.47
C LEU A 256 8.34 21.09 -20.02
N TYR A 257 8.12 21.98 -19.05
CA TYR A 257 8.22 21.70 -17.63
C TYR A 257 7.31 20.54 -17.17
N TYR A 258 6.03 20.55 -17.53
CA TYR A 258 5.10 19.50 -17.10
C TYR A 258 5.39 18.14 -17.77
N TYR A 259 5.90 18.15 -19.01
CA TYR A 259 6.35 16.92 -19.68
C TYR A 259 7.56 16.31 -18.98
N ALA A 260 8.53 17.14 -18.59
CA ALA A 260 9.71 16.70 -17.87
C ALA A 260 9.32 16.08 -16.52
N ILE A 261 8.40 16.70 -15.77
CA ILE A 261 7.88 16.15 -14.51
C ILE A 261 7.16 14.82 -14.72
N PHE A 262 6.26 14.76 -15.70
CA PHE A 262 5.52 13.53 -16.00
C PHE A 262 6.48 12.39 -16.35
N ALA A 263 7.44 12.64 -17.25
CA ALA A 263 8.46 11.66 -17.62
C ALA A 263 9.28 11.22 -16.40
N HIS A 264 9.68 12.16 -15.54
CA HIS A 264 10.44 11.87 -14.34
C HIS A 264 9.64 10.99 -13.36
N PHE A 265 8.36 11.29 -13.11
CA PHE A 265 7.52 10.47 -12.23
C PHE A 265 7.25 9.07 -12.80
N ILE A 266 7.09 8.93 -14.12
CA ILE A 266 6.98 7.61 -14.77
C ILE A 266 8.27 6.82 -14.60
N VAL A 267 9.44 7.44 -14.79
CA VAL A 267 10.75 6.78 -14.58
C VAL A 267 10.91 6.35 -13.13
N LEU A 268 10.61 7.22 -12.16
CA LEU A 268 10.66 6.88 -10.74
C LEU A 268 9.71 5.74 -10.39
N GLY A 269 8.47 5.77 -10.89
CA GLY A 269 7.49 4.70 -10.69
C GLY A 269 7.93 3.37 -11.30
N TYR A 270 8.52 3.41 -12.50
CA TYR A 270 9.08 2.23 -13.16
C TYR A 270 10.25 1.62 -12.37
N CYS A 271 11.20 2.45 -11.92
CA CYS A 271 12.31 2.02 -11.07
C CYS A 271 11.82 1.45 -9.74
N PHE A 272 10.88 2.13 -9.08
CA PHE A 272 10.24 1.68 -7.85
C PHE A 272 9.60 0.30 -8.01
N ASN A 273 8.80 0.11 -9.07
CA ASN A 273 8.15 -1.17 -9.34
C ASN A 273 9.15 -2.29 -9.60
N HIS A 274 10.27 -2.00 -10.27
CA HIS A 274 11.34 -2.97 -10.46
C HIS A 274 11.98 -3.42 -9.15
N VAL A 275 12.23 -2.49 -8.23
CA VAL A 275 12.75 -2.80 -6.90
C VAL A 275 11.74 -3.64 -6.11
N CYS A 276 10.46 -3.24 -6.12
CA CYS A 276 9.40 -3.98 -5.45
C CYS A 276 9.23 -5.41 -5.99
N LEU A 277 9.28 -5.61 -7.31
CA LEU A 277 9.23 -6.93 -7.93
C LEU A 277 10.42 -7.80 -7.52
N GLU A 278 11.62 -7.24 -7.41
CA GLU A 278 12.79 -8.00 -6.94
C GLU A 278 12.67 -8.40 -5.48
N LEU A 279 12.22 -7.47 -4.64
CA LEU A 279 12.00 -7.72 -3.23
C LEU A 279 10.87 -8.73 -3.01
N GLU A 280 9.81 -8.73 -3.82
CA GLU A 280 8.76 -9.75 -3.73
C GLU A 280 9.32 -11.14 -4.07
N LYS A 281 10.10 -11.24 -5.17
CA LYS A 281 10.75 -12.49 -5.57
C LYS A 281 11.69 -13.02 -4.48
N TYR A 282 12.58 -12.17 -3.95
CA TYR A 282 13.54 -12.57 -2.92
C TYR A 282 12.85 -13.13 -1.67
N TYR A 283 11.79 -12.48 -1.18
CA TYR A 283 11.11 -12.94 0.03
C TYR A 283 10.22 -14.17 -0.22
N THR A 284 9.68 -14.33 -1.42
CA THR A 284 8.94 -15.55 -1.80
C THR A 284 9.89 -16.75 -1.79
N VAL A 285 11.06 -16.63 -2.42
CA VAL A 285 12.08 -17.70 -2.41
C VAL A 285 12.56 -18.00 -0.98
N LYS A 286 12.81 -16.95 -0.18
CA LYS A 286 13.24 -17.12 1.21
C LYS A 286 12.19 -17.83 2.07
N GLN A 287 10.90 -17.52 1.89
CA GLN A 287 9.82 -18.21 2.60
C GLN A 287 9.77 -19.70 2.24
N VAL A 288 9.83 -20.04 0.95
CA VAL A 288 9.85 -21.44 0.48
C VAL A 288 11.03 -22.20 1.10
N SER A 289 12.23 -21.62 1.07
CA SER A 289 13.42 -22.26 1.67
C SER A 289 13.28 -22.49 3.17
N GLY A 290 12.66 -21.54 3.90
CA GLY A 290 12.44 -21.68 5.34
C GLY A 290 11.41 -22.75 5.70
N ASP A 291 10.37 -22.91 4.87
CA ASP A 291 9.34 -23.94 5.05
C ASP A 291 9.83 -25.34 4.65
N GLU A 292 10.71 -25.44 3.66
CA GLU A 292 11.41 -26.70 3.32
C GLU A 292 12.37 -27.15 4.41
N VAL A 293 13.15 -26.22 5.00
CA VAL A 293 14.04 -26.53 6.13
C VAL A 293 13.24 -27.00 7.35
N LYS A 294 12.11 -26.36 7.67
CA LYS A 294 11.23 -26.82 8.76
C LYS A 294 10.64 -28.20 8.50
N ARG A 295 10.30 -28.53 7.25
CA ARG A 295 9.79 -29.85 6.86
C ARG A 295 10.83 -30.97 6.89
N LYS A 296 12.13 -30.65 6.89
CA LYS A 296 13.22 -31.63 7.02
C LYS A 296 13.67 -31.85 8.47
N ILE A 297 13.26 -30.96 9.38
CA ILE A 297 13.62 -30.99 10.81
C ILE A 297 12.47 -31.54 11.68
N LEU A 298 11.26 -31.58 11.13
CA LEU A 298 10.09 -32.33 11.65
C LEU A 298 10.02 -33.71 11.00
#